data_AF-A0A7D5GE40-F1
#
_entry.id   AF-A0A7D5GE40-F1
#
_cell.length_a   1.000
_cell.length_b   1.000
_cell.length_c   1.000
_cell.angle_alpha   90.00
_cell.angle_beta   90.00
_cell.angle_gamma   90.00
#
_symmetry.space_group_name_H-M   'P 1'
#
loop_
_entity.id
_entity.type
_entity.pdbx_description
1 polymer ?
#
loop_
_entity_poly.entity_id
_entity_poly.type
_entity_poly.pdbx_seq_one_letter_code
_entity_poly.pdbx_strand_id
1 'polypeptide(L)'
;MASVPFHYVDLRTFCYATEDEKRVEQALRTFLPDEFDVNRVANEGHHGDRIVVLSARVENADDVRHVLSVLSELPDIDRVIAELDERVDDNNSLFLRLDKQAAFGGEVRLGPGMTLRAKVEAYPAKREKAVENAREALSELAAQTGTTGRDGATVAAGDGDAADPIETTDTTGDAERPDANEAADAGDS
;
A
#
# COMPACT_ATOMS: atom_id res chain seq x y z
N MET A 1 26.90 -1.33 13.70
CA MET A 1 26.29 -0.22 12.95
C MET A 1 25.46 0.60 13.92
N ALA A 2 25.27 1.91 13.67
CA ALA A 2 24.49 2.76 14.57
C ALA A 2 23.06 2.23 14.69
N SER A 3 22.42 2.37 15.86
CA SER A 3 20.98 2.06 16.00
C SER A 3 20.15 3.09 15.26
N VAL A 4 19.00 2.70 14.70
CA VAL A 4 17.99 3.68 14.25
C VAL A 4 17.31 4.29 15.48
N PRO A 5 16.98 5.59 15.49
CA PRO A 5 16.37 6.26 16.64
C PRO A 5 14.85 6.00 16.69
N PHE A 6 14.44 4.74 16.57
CA PHE A 6 13.04 4.33 16.63
C PHE A 6 12.89 3.11 17.54
N HIS A 7 11.97 3.20 18.50
CA HIS A 7 11.67 2.08 19.40
C HIS A 7 10.93 0.95 18.70
N TYR A 8 9.99 1.30 17.81
CA TYR A 8 9.21 0.33 17.02
C TYR A 8 8.46 1.02 15.87
N VAL A 9 8.01 0.21 14.91
CA VAL A 9 7.09 0.60 13.85
C VAL A 9 5.87 -0.31 13.86
N ASP A 10 4.68 0.28 13.88
CA ASP A 10 3.41 -0.41 13.69
C ASP A 10 2.89 -0.13 12.27
N LEU A 11 2.66 -1.18 11.51
CA LEU A 11 1.98 -1.16 10.22
C LEU A 11 0.60 -1.80 10.38
N ARG A 12 -0.43 -1.17 9.81
CA ARG A 12 -1.80 -1.68 9.87
C ARG A 12 -2.57 -1.37 8.60
N THR A 13 -3.41 -2.32 8.20
CA THR A 13 -4.34 -2.19 7.07
C THR A 13 -5.64 -2.94 7.36
N PHE A 14 -6.67 -2.59 6.60
CA PHE A 14 -7.98 -3.25 6.64
C PHE A 14 -8.20 -3.97 5.30
N CYS A 15 -8.73 -5.18 5.38
CA CYS A 15 -9.27 -5.94 4.27
C CYS A 15 -10.78 -5.96 4.39
N TYR A 16 -11.47 -5.33 3.43
CA TYR A 16 -12.92 -5.34 3.35
C TYR A 16 -13.43 -6.59 2.61
N ALA A 17 -14.74 -6.84 2.69
CA ALA A 17 -15.36 -8.04 2.11
C ALA A 17 -15.17 -8.18 0.58
N THR A 18 -14.97 -7.07 -0.13
CA THR A 18 -14.72 -7.05 -1.58
C THR A 18 -13.25 -7.24 -1.96
N GLU A 19 -12.35 -7.32 -0.97
CA GLU A 19 -10.92 -7.45 -1.18
C GLU A 19 -10.44 -8.87 -0.95
N ASP A 20 -9.35 -9.23 -1.62
CA ASP A 20 -8.65 -10.48 -1.39
C ASP A 20 -7.64 -10.31 -0.25
N GLU A 21 -7.82 -11.06 0.84
CA GLU A 21 -6.98 -10.97 2.05
C GLU A 21 -5.50 -11.22 1.75
N LYS A 22 -5.17 -12.14 0.82
CA LYS A 22 -3.77 -12.43 0.46
C LYS A 22 -3.14 -11.26 -0.28
N ARG A 23 -3.88 -10.60 -1.17
CA ARG A 23 -3.40 -9.39 -1.85
C ARG A 23 -3.20 -8.23 -0.87
N VAL A 24 -4.09 -8.07 0.10
CA VAL A 24 -3.95 -7.04 1.13
C VAL A 24 -2.77 -7.33 2.06
N GLU A 25 -2.54 -8.59 2.42
CA GLU A 25 -1.35 -8.99 3.17
C GLU A 25 -0.07 -8.75 2.36
N GLN A 26 -0.06 -9.05 1.08
CA GLN A 26 1.07 -8.79 0.19
C GLN A 26 1.42 -7.30 0.18
N ALA A 27 0.43 -6.41 0.12
CA ALA A 27 0.65 -4.98 0.24
C ALA A 27 1.30 -4.59 1.58
N LEU A 28 0.91 -5.22 2.69
CA LEU A 28 1.53 -5.01 3.99
C LEU A 28 2.99 -5.48 4.00
N ARG A 29 3.26 -6.64 3.38
CA ARG A 29 4.59 -7.26 3.30
C ARG A 29 5.59 -6.45 2.47
N THR A 30 5.16 -5.60 1.56
CA THR A 30 6.04 -4.69 0.81
C THR A 30 6.93 -3.83 1.71
N PHE A 31 6.50 -3.55 2.94
CA PHE A 31 7.25 -2.75 3.90
C PHE A 31 8.00 -3.57 4.96
N LEU A 32 7.75 -4.88 5.03
CA LEU A 32 8.24 -5.73 6.09
C LEU A 32 9.44 -6.56 5.60
N PRO A 33 10.35 -6.94 6.51
CA PRO A 33 11.37 -7.93 6.20
C PRO A 33 10.77 -9.25 5.68
N ASP A 34 11.57 -10.02 4.96
CA ASP A 34 11.21 -11.36 4.53
C ASP A 34 10.79 -12.23 5.73
N GLU A 35 9.78 -13.06 5.52
CA GLU A 35 9.24 -13.98 6.53
C GLU A 35 8.75 -13.32 7.85
N PHE A 36 8.48 -12.01 7.87
CA PHE A 36 7.93 -11.34 9.05
C PHE A 36 6.49 -11.77 9.36
N ASP A 37 6.19 -11.96 10.65
CA ASP A 37 4.87 -12.38 11.12
C ASP A 37 3.81 -11.26 11.02
N VAL A 38 2.69 -11.57 10.36
CA VAL A 38 1.54 -10.67 10.25
C VAL A 38 0.39 -11.16 11.13
N ASN A 39 -0.03 -10.32 12.07
CA ASN A 39 -1.19 -10.58 12.91
C ASN A 39 -2.49 -10.30 12.13
N ARG A 40 -3.49 -11.17 12.33
CA ARG A 40 -4.80 -11.10 11.65
C ARG A 40 -5.93 -11.16 12.67
N VAL A 41 -6.86 -10.21 12.60
CA VAL A 41 -8.05 -10.17 13.46
C VAL A 41 -9.28 -9.92 12.61
N ALA A 42 -10.18 -10.91 12.55
CA ALA A 42 -11.48 -10.76 11.90
C ALA A 42 -12.47 -10.07 12.84
N ASN A 43 -13.20 -9.09 12.32
CA ASN A 43 -14.25 -8.33 12.99
C ASN A 43 -15.47 -8.20 12.08
N GLU A 44 -16.62 -7.87 12.66
CA GLU A 44 -17.81 -7.45 11.91
C GLU A 44 -17.80 -5.92 11.75
N GLY A 45 -17.99 -5.46 10.52
CA GLY A 45 -18.15 -4.06 10.19
C GLY A 45 -19.52 -3.51 10.60
N HIS A 46 -19.71 -2.20 10.50
CA HIS A 46 -20.92 -1.52 10.97
C HIS A 46 -22.21 -2.03 10.29
N HIS A 47 -22.11 -2.59 9.09
CA HIS A 47 -23.21 -3.17 8.32
C HIS A 47 -23.27 -4.71 8.38
N GLY A 48 -22.48 -5.34 9.26
CA GLY A 48 -22.38 -6.80 9.36
C GLY A 48 -21.39 -7.44 8.38
N ASP A 49 -20.80 -6.67 7.48
CA ASP A 49 -19.78 -7.16 6.55
C ASP A 49 -18.49 -7.53 7.29
N ARG A 50 -17.88 -8.67 6.95
CA ARG A 50 -16.60 -9.09 7.52
C ARG A 50 -15.50 -8.06 7.17
N ILE A 51 -14.77 -7.61 8.18
CA ILE A 51 -13.56 -6.80 8.05
C ILE A 51 -12.41 -7.55 8.72
N VAL A 52 -11.32 -7.78 7.99
CA VAL A 52 -10.09 -8.34 8.57
C VAL A 52 -9.08 -7.22 8.78
N VAL A 53 -8.57 -7.09 9.99
CA VAL A 53 -7.47 -6.18 10.32
C VAL A 53 -6.18 -6.97 10.21
N LEU A 54 -5.27 -6.52 9.35
CA LEU A 54 -3.92 -7.05 9.25
C LEU A 54 -2.96 -6.03 9.89
N SER A 55 -2.07 -6.48 10.75
CA SER A 55 -1.09 -5.61 11.39
C SER A 55 0.23 -6.32 11.68
N ALA A 56 1.31 -5.55 11.67
CA ALA A 56 2.65 -5.99 12.02
C ALA A 56 3.28 -4.95 12.94
N ARG A 57 3.95 -5.40 13.99
CA ARG A 57 4.68 -4.56 14.93
C ARG A 57 6.14 -4.97 14.92
N VAL A 58 6.99 -4.07 14.47
CA VAL A 58 8.41 -4.30 14.24
C VAL A 58 9.18 -3.60 15.36
N GLU A 59 9.90 -4.35 16.19
CA GLU A 59 10.58 -3.83 17.38
C GLU A 59 12.11 -4.04 17.35
N ASN A 60 12.60 -4.98 16.53
CA ASN A 60 14.04 -5.20 16.38
C ASN A 60 14.65 -4.06 15.55
N ALA A 61 15.79 -3.54 15.98
CA ALA A 61 16.46 -2.41 15.32
C ALA A 61 16.80 -2.66 13.84
N ASP A 62 17.17 -3.88 13.45
CA ASP A 62 17.50 -4.23 12.07
C ASP A 62 16.23 -4.29 11.19
N ASP A 63 15.15 -4.85 11.72
CA ASP A 63 13.86 -4.89 11.03
C ASP A 63 13.23 -3.50 10.93
N VAL A 64 13.33 -2.68 11.99
CA VAL A 64 12.89 -1.28 11.95
C VAL A 64 13.69 -0.51 10.90
N ARG A 65 15.01 -0.72 10.84
CA ARG A 65 15.84 -0.13 9.79
C ARG A 65 15.39 -0.56 8.40
N HIS A 66 15.04 -1.83 8.21
CA HIS A 66 14.53 -2.32 6.93
C HIS A 66 13.26 -1.53 6.52
N VAL A 67 12.27 -1.44 7.41
CA VAL A 67 11.03 -0.69 7.14
C VAL A 67 11.33 0.76 6.78
N LEU A 68 12.20 1.44 7.54
CA LEU A 68 12.57 2.83 7.28
C LEU A 68 13.34 3.00 5.96
N SER A 69 14.16 2.01 5.58
CA SER A 69 14.85 1.98 4.30
C SER A 69 13.86 1.92 3.14
N VAL A 70 12.86 1.03 3.22
CA VAL A 70 11.78 0.95 2.22
C VAL A 70 11.02 2.28 2.14
N LEU A 71 10.73 2.92 3.28
CA LEU A 71 10.08 4.25 3.27
C LEU A 71 10.95 5.35 2.65
N SER A 72 12.27 5.22 2.71
CA SER A 72 13.18 6.21 2.09
C SER A 72 13.13 6.20 0.56
N GLU A 73 12.54 5.16 -0.04
CA GLU A 73 12.27 5.05 -1.48
C GLU A 73 11.02 5.83 -1.92
N LEU A 74 10.29 6.45 -0.98
CA LEU A 74 9.16 7.34 -1.31
C LEU A 74 9.62 8.40 -2.33
N PRO A 75 8.93 8.55 -3.48
CA PRO A 75 9.25 9.61 -4.44
C PRO A 75 9.20 11.01 -3.82
N ASP A 76 8.34 11.20 -2.83
CA ASP A 76 8.14 12.45 -2.10
C ASP A 76 8.80 12.43 -0.70
N ILE A 77 9.88 11.66 -0.50
CA ILE A 77 10.54 11.55 0.82
C ILE A 77 10.98 12.92 1.37
N ASP A 78 11.51 13.80 0.52
CA ASP A 78 11.92 15.15 0.91
C ASP A 78 10.75 15.96 1.48
N ARG A 79 9.56 15.79 0.90
CA ARG A 79 8.33 16.41 1.39
C ARG A 79 7.95 15.84 2.76
N VAL A 80 8.01 14.52 2.94
CA VAL A 80 7.75 13.89 4.25
C VAL A 80 8.69 14.43 5.31
N ILE A 81 9.99 14.55 4.99
CA ILE A 81 11.02 15.08 5.88
C ILE A 81 10.73 16.55 6.24
N ALA A 82 10.34 17.37 5.26
CA ALA A 82 9.96 18.75 5.49
C ALA A 82 8.73 18.90 6.39
N GLU A 83 7.76 18.00 6.25
CA GLU A 83 6.50 17.96 7.01
C GLU A 83 6.60 17.21 8.35
N LEU A 84 7.79 16.78 8.79
CA LEU A 84 7.95 15.97 10.02
C LEU A 84 7.41 16.67 11.27
N ASP A 85 7.52 17.99 11.34
CA ASP A 85 6.91 18.77 12.40
C ASP A 85 5.41 18.47 12.49
N GLU A 86 4.68 18.44 11.38
CA GLU A 86 3.24 18.16 11.38
C GLU A 86 2.90 16.67 11.56
N ARG A 87 3.83 15.79 11.18
CA ARG A 87 3.61 14.33 11.16
C ARG A 87 4.02 13.62 12.45
N VAL A 88 4.82 14.26 13.30
CA VAL A 88 5.21 13.77 14.63
C VAL A 88 4.32 14.39 15.70
N ASP A 89 3.59 13.55 16.42
CA ASP A 89 2.71 13.98 17.51
C ASP A 89 3.47 14.31 18.81
N ASP A 90 2.74 14.80 19.82
CA ASP A 90 3.30 15.09 21.14
C ASP A 90 3.79 13.85 21.90
N ASN A 91 3.41 12.66 21.44
CA ASN A 91 3.92 11.39 21.94
C ASN A 91 5.14 10.92 21.14
N ASN A 92 5.83 11.77 20.37
CA ASN A 92 7.00 11.40 19.56
C ASN A 92 6.70 10.26 18.58
N SER A 93 5.48 10.19 18.05
CA SER A 93 5.08 9.17 17.08
C SER A 93 4.93 9.81 15.71
N LEU A 94 5.68 9.31 14.74
CA LEU A 94 5.56 9.66 13.33
C LEU A 94 4.38 8.89 12.73
N PHE A 95 3.49 9.59 12.03
CA PHE A 95 2.36 8.99 11.32
C PHE A 95 2.46 9.18 9.81
N LEU A 96 2.33 8.08 9.06
CA LEU A 96 2.21 8.09 7.61
C LEU A 96 0.99 7.29 7.16
N ARG A 97 0.43 7.71 6.03
CA ARG A 97 -0.62 7.01 5.29
C ARG A 97 -0.01 6.51 3.98
N LEU A 98 -0.09 5.21 3.75
CA LEU A 98 0.53 4.54 2.61
C LEU A 98 -0.56 3.99 1.68
N ASP A 99 -0.32 4.11 0.38
CA ASP A 99 -1.26 3.63 -0.64
C ASP A 99 -1.25 2.10 -0.69
N LYS A 100 -2.37 1.49 -0.31
CA LYS A 100 -2.52 0.04 -0.26
C LYS A 100 -2.42 -0.63 -1.62
N GLN A 101 -2.93 0.03 -2.67
CA GLN A 101 -2.97 -0.54 -4.01
C GLN A 101 -1.60 -0.44 -4.69
N ALA A 102 -0.89 0.69 -4.50
CA ALA A 102 0.49 0.83 -4.95
C ALA A 102 1.41 -0.19 -4.24
N ALA A 103 1.24 -0.34 -2.93
CA ALA A 103 2.03 -1.29 -2.14
C ALA A 103 1.81 -2.74 -2.59
N PHE A 104 0.60 -3.14 -2.98
CA PHE A 104 0.37 -4.46 -3.59
C PHE A 104 1.20 -4.68 -4.86
N GLY A 105 1.41 -3.62 -5.65
CA GLY A 105 2.28 -3.62 -6.83
C GLY A 105 3.78 -3.50 -6.51
N GLY A 106 4.17 -3.49 -5.24
CA GLY A 106 5.57 -3.31 -4.81
C GLY A 106 6.05 -1.85 -4.82
N GLU A 107 5.15 -0.88 -5.01
CA GLU A 107 5.50 0.53 -5.07
C GLU A 107 5.23 1.24 -3.73
N VAL A 108 6.20 2.03 -3.28
CA VAL A 108 6.09 2.80 -2.04
C VAL A 108 5.54 4.20 -2.34
N ARG A 109 4.28 4.45 -1.96
CA ARG A 109 3.61 5.75 -2.15
C ARG A 109 2.84 6.20 -0.92
N LEU A 110 2.78 7.52 -0.72
CA LEU A 110 1.83 8.12 0.21
C LEU A 110 0.41 7.98 -0.35
N GLY A 111 -0.55 7.60 0.50
CA GLY A 111 -1.93 7.41 0.06
C GLY A 111 -2.82 6.72 1.08
N PRO A 112 -4.06 6.38 0.71
CA PRO A 112 -5.00 5.75 1.61
C PRO A 112 -4.85 4.23 1.67
N GLY A 113 -5.41 3.65 2.74
CA GLY A 113 -5.61 2.21 2.86
C GLY A 113 -4.67 1.53 3.85
N MET A 114 -3.48 2.10 4.10
CA MET A 114 -2.57 1.62 5.14
C MET A 114 -2.15 2.77 6.07
N THR A 115 -1.85 2.41 7.32
CA THR A 115 -1.31 3.31 8.34
C THR A 115 0.02 2.79 8.83
N LEU A 116 1.00 3.69 8.91
CA LEU A 116 2.26 3.45 9.59
C LEU A 116 2.37 4.41 10.77
N ARG A 117 2.74 3.87 11.93
CA ARG A 117 3.10 4.62 13.14
C ARG A 117 4.49 4.20 13.60
N ALA A 118 5.44 5.12 13.61
CA ALA A 118 6.78 4.85 14.10
C ALA A 118 7.06 5.63 15.38
N LYS A 119 7.42 4.95 16.46
CA LYS A 119 7.72 5.58 17.75
C LYS A 119 9.18 6.03 17.74
N VAL A 120 9.40 7.34 17.70
CA VAL A 120 10.73 7.94 17.65
C VAL A 120 11.33 7.99 19.06
N GLU A 121 12.60 7.63 19.16
CA GLU A 121 13.40 7.80 20.37
C GLU A 121 13.74 9.29 20.55
N ALA A 122 13.51 9.84 21.74
CA ALA A 122 13.87 11.22 22.05
C ALA A 122 14.35 11.33 23.49
N TYR A 123 15.59 11.79 23.68
CA TYR A 123 16.14 12.11 24.99
C TYR A 123 16.69 13.54 25.01
N PRO A 124 16.15 14.45 25.85
CA PRO A 124 14.93 14.29 26.65
C PRO A 124 13.69 14.10 25.75
N ALA A 125 12.61 13.54 26.30
CA ALA A 125 11.38 13.19 25.59
C ALA A 125 10.57 14.44 25.16
N LYS A 126 11.13 15.21 24.23
CA LYS A 126 10.55 16.41 23.63
C LYS A 126 10.28 16.16 22.15
N ARG A 127 9.13 16.61 21.68
CA ARG A 127 8.73 16.51 20.27
C ARG A 127 9.77 17.08 19.31
N GLU A 128 10.37 18.23 19.64
CA GLU A 128 11.44 18.85 18.84
C GLU A 128 12.62 17.88 18.62
N LYS A 129 13.01 17.14 19.67
CA LYS A 129 14.08 16.13 19.58
C LYS A 129 13.66 14.89 18.79
N ALA A 130 12.41 14.47 18.90
CA ALA A 130 11.87 13.40 18.06
C ALA A 130 11.87 13.80 16.58
N VAL A 131 11.44 15.03 16.26
CA VAL A 131 11.44 15.55 14.89
C VAL A 131 12.87 15.60 14.33
N GLU A 132 13.84 16.11 15.10
CA GLU A 132 15.25 16.15 14.72
C GLU A 132 15.79 14.75 14.44
N ASN A 133 15.60 13.81 15.37
CA ASN A 133 16.06 12.42 15.22
C ASN A 133 15.43 11.70 14.02
N ALA A 134 14.12 11.89 13.80
CA ALA A 134 13.43 11.31 12.65
C ALA A 134 13.94 11.93 11.33
N ARG A 135 14.19 13.25 11.33
CA ARG A 135 14.71 13.99 10.18
C ARG A 135 16.09 13.50 9.79
N GLU A 136 16.99 13.36 10.75
CA GLU A 136 18.35 12.83 10.52
C GLU A 136 18.29 11.41 9.97
N ALA A 137 17.57 10.50 10.64
CA ALA A 137 17.48 9.10 10.22
C ALA A 137 16.90 8.92 8.81
N LEU A 138 15.81 9.60 8.48
CA LEU A 138 15.20 9.50 7.15
C LEU A 138 16.06 10.16 6.06
N SER A 139 16.74 11.26 6.37
CA SER A 139 17.65 11.93 5.42
C SER A 139 18.88 11.08 5.12
N GLU A 140 19.46 10.46 6.15
CA GLU A 140 20.60 9.54 5.99
C GLU A 140 20.23 8.33 5.13
N LEU A 141 19.05 7.73 5.36
CA LEU A 141 18.58 6.60 4.57
C LEU A 141 18.29 7.01 3.11
N ALA A 142 17.61 8.14 2.88
CA ALA A 142 17.34 8.64 1.54
C ALA A 142 18.64 8.90 0.74
N ALA A 143 19.68 9.43 1.38
CA ALA A 143 20.99 9.65 0.76
C ALA A 143 21.70 8.33 0.38
N GLN A 144 21.51 7.26 1.15
CA GLN A 144 22.06 5.93 0.86
C GLN A 144 21.36 5.28 -0.34
N THR A 145 20.04 5.42 -0.42
CA THR A 145 19.21 4.90 -1.53
C THR A 145 19.58 5.56 -2.86
N GLY A 146 19.83 6.88 -2.86
CA GLY A 146 20.28 7.61 -4.06
C GLY A 146 21.69 7.22 -4.56
N THR A 147 22.53 6.61 -3.71
CA THR A 147 23.88 6.16 -4.09
C THR A 147 23.87 4.79 -4.77
N THR A 148 22.93 3.92 -4.41
CA THR A 148 22.83 2.54 -4.94
C THR A 148 22.30 2.51 -6.38
N GLY A 149 21.59 3.56 -6.83
CA GLY A 149 21.00 3.67 -8.18
C GLY A 149 21.96 3.90 -9.35
N ARG A 150 23.30 3.91 -9.16
CA ARG A 150 24.27 4.06 -10.27
C ARG A 150 24.87 2.77 -10.80
N ASP A 151 24.84 1.67 -10.04
CA ASP A 151 25.54 0.43 -10.38
C ASP A 151 24.57 -0.76 -10.42
N GLY A 152 23.57 -0.74 -11.31
CA GLY A 152 22.59 -1.83 -11.33
C GLY A 152 21.56 -1.84 -12.45
N ALA A 153 21.75 -1.10 -13.54
CA ALA A 153 20.91 -1.27 -14.73
C ALA A 153 21.49 -2.38 -15.61
N THR A 154 21.19 -3.64 -15.29
CA THR A 154 21.18 -4.70 -16.30
C THR A 154 19.75 -5.13 -16.50
N VAL A 155 19.23 -4.73 -17.66
CA VAL A 155 17.96 -5.17 -18.23
C VAL A 155 17.94 -6.69 -18.38
N ALA A 156 16.95 -7.33 -17.77
CA ALA A 156 16.49 -8.65 -18.16
C ALA A 156 14.99 -8.53 -18.48
N ALA A 157 14.70 -8.24 -19.74
CA ALA A 157 13.42 -8.56 -20.33
C ALA A 157 13.30 -10.09 -20.35
N GLY A 158 12.30 -10.62 -19.66
CA GLY A 158 11.96 -12.03 -19.65
C GLY A 158 10.49 -12.19 -20.00
N ASP A 159 10.28 -12.50 -21.28
CA ASP A 159 9.20 -13.24 -21.93
C ASP A 159 7.80 -13.27 -21.29
N GLY A 160 6.84 -12.80 -22.10
CA GLY A 160 5.42 -12.81 -21.82
C GLY A 160 4.82 -14.21 -21.87
N ASP A 161 3.97 -14.47 -20.89
CA ASP A 161 3.00 -15.56 -20.93
C ASP A 161 1.69 -15.02 -21.53
N ALA A 162 1.23 -15.72 -22.55
CA ALA A 162 0.14 -15.32 -23.42
C ALA A 162 -1.21 -15.52 -22.71
N ALA A 163 -2.01 -14.47 -22.65
CA ALA A 163 -3.44 -14.60 -22.41
C ALA A 163 -4.12 -15.08 -23.70
N ASP A 164 -4.77 -16.24 -23.64
CA ASP A 164 -5.60 -16.82 -24.69
C ASP A 164 -6.68 -15.85 -25.19
N PRO A 165 -6.94 -15.76 -26.51
CA PRO A 165 -8.04 -14.97 -27.04
C PRO A 165 -9.36 -15.73 -26.92
N ILE A 166 -10.39 -15.04 -26.45
CA ILE A 166 -11.76 -15.53 -26.38
C ILE A 166 -12.35 -15.50 -27.80
N GLU A 167 -12.55 -16.67 -28.41
CA GLU A 167 -13.26 -16.83 -29.68
C GLU A 167 -14.73 -16.38 -29.54
N THR A 168 -15.13 -15.41 -30.36
CA THR A 168 -16.53 -15.02 -30.55
C THR A 168 -17.07 -15.77 -31.76
N THR A 169 -17.87 -16.81 -31.55
CA THR A 169 -18.58 -17.49 -32.64
C THR A 169 -19.89 -16.76 -32.93
N ASP A 170 -19.84 -15.96 -33.99
CA ASP A 170 -20.99 -15.49 -34.76
C ASP A 170 -21.77 -16.71 -35.28
N THR A 171 -23.06 -16.80 -34.99
CA THR A 171 -23.95 -17.76 -35.66
C THR A 171 -25.03 -16.99 -36.41
N THR A 172 -24.80 -16.83 -37.71
CA THR A 172 -25.81 -16.42 -38.69
C THR A 172 -26.71 -17.62 -38.98
N GLY A 173 -28.02 -17.45 -38.77
CA GLY A 173 -29.07 -18.38 -39.19
C GLY A 173 -30.22 -17.60 -39.81
N ASP A 174 -30.18 -17.50 -41.13
CA ASP A 174 -31.19 -16.92 -42.02
C ASP A 174 -32.39 -17.87 -42.18
N ALA A 175 -33.63 -17.35 -42.15
CA ALA A 175 -34.69 -17.73 -43.11
C ALA A 175 -36.08 -17.13 -42.77
N GLU A 176 -36.59 -16.40 -43.76
CA GLU A 176 -38.00 -16.31 -44.22
C GLU A 176 -39.03 -15.38 -43.54
N ARG A 177 -39.35 -14.31 -44.27
CA ARG A 177 -40.66 -13.60 -44.36
C ARG A 177 -41.56 -14.30 -45.43
N PRO A 178 -42.81 -13.88 -45.75
CA PRO A 178 -43.71 -12.81 -45.26
C PRO A 178 -45.15 -13.33 -44.95
N ASP A 179 -46.11 -12.55 -44.41
CA ASP A 179 -47.11 -11.71 -45.10
C ASP A 179 -47.94 -10.96 -44.02
N ALA A 180 -48.09 -9.63 -44.06
CA ALA A 180 -49.17 -8.85 -44.71
C ALA A 180 -50.58 -9.04 -44.09
N ASN A 181 -51.01 -8.10 -43.24
CA ASN A 181 -52.36 -7.45 -43.20
C ASN A 181 -52.39 -6.45 -42.02
N GLU A 182 -52.39 -5.13 -42.24
CA GLU A 182 -53.55 -4.25 -42.46
C GLU A 182 -54.47 -4.02 -41.24
N ALA A 183 -54.68 -2.73 -40.99
CA ALA A 183 -55.88 -2.09 -40.44
C ALA A 183 -55.96 -1.70 -38.95
N ALA A 184 -56.21 -0.39 -38.80
CA ALA A 184 -57.13 0.29 -37.89
C ALA A 184 -56.74 0.39 -36.40
N ASP A 185 -56.52 1.59 -35.85
CA ASP A 185 -57.47 2.69 -35.58
C ASP A 185 -58.28 2.47 -34.28
N ALA A 186 -58.49 3.59 -33.58
CA ALA A 186 -59.12 3.80 -32.27
C ALA A 186 -58.27 3.34 -31.06
N GLY A 187 -57.95 4.19 -30.07
CA GLY A 187 -58.67 5.36 -29.59
C GLY A 187 -59.68 4.94 -28.53
N ASP A 188 -59.61 5.62 -27.39
CA ASP A 188 -60.58 5.67 -26.28
C ASP A 188 -60.35 4.72 -25.10
N SER A 189 -59.72 5.24 -24.03
CA SER A 189 -60.35 5.69 -22.77
C SER A 189 -59.35 5.68 -21.62
#